data_AF-A0ABD1BPJ1-F1
#
_entry.id   AF-A0ABD1BPJ1-F1
#
_cell.length_a   1.000
_cell.length_b   1.000
_cell.length_c   1.000
_cell.angle_alpha   90.00
_cell.angle_beta   90.00
_cell.angle_gamma   90.00
#
_symmetry.space_group_name_H-M   'P 1'
#
loop_
_entity.id
_entity.type
_entity.pdbx_description
1 polymer ?
#
loop_
_entity_poly.entity_id
_entity_poly.type
_entity_poly.pdbx_seq_one_letter_code
_entity_poly.pdbx_strand_id
1 'polypeptide(L)'
;MESEGERQWSSLIVPSVLEMVKEKNFTTVPPRYVLSDQDKTENDSSLSSEIPAIDMERLCSVSAMDSELEKLDLACQDWGFFQLINHGIESSFLDKLETEVQDFFNLPMEEKQKLWQRSGEFEGFGQVNIVSEDQKLDWGDMFILTTQPIRSRKSHLFSKLPPSFRETIETYSSQVKSIAKILFAKMAECS
;
A
#
# COMPACT_ATOMS: atom_id res chain seq x y z
N MET A 1 18.85 -30.96 -18.58
CA MET A 1 19.14 -29.81 -17.72
C MET A 1 17.97 -28.86 -17.89
N GLU A 2 17.34 -28.57 -16.76
CA GLU A 2 15.96 -28.11 -16.63
C GLU A 2 15.68 -26.77 -17.31
N SER A 3 14.48 -26.67 -17.88
CA SER A 3 13.88 -25.42 -18.33
C SER A 3 13.77 -24.46 -17.16
N GLU A 4 14.37 -23.27 -17.31
CA GLU A 4 14.11 -22.13 -16.43
C GLU A 4 12.61 -21.84 -16.45
N GLY A 5 11.91 -22.28 -15.39
CA GLY A 5 10.51 -21.96 -15.19
C GLY A 5 10.40 -20.46 -14.99
N GLU A 6 9.87 -19.76 -15.98
CA GLU A 6 9.30 -18.43 -15.79
C GLU A 6 8.32 -18.53 -14.62
N ARG A 7 8.67 -17.93 -13.48
CA ARG A 7 7.72 -17.78 -12.37
C ARG A 7 6.61 -16.89 -12.90
N GLN A 8 5.54 -17.52 -13.34
CA GLN A 8 4.34 -16.85 -13.80
C GLN A 8 3.67 -16.24 -12.56
N TRP A 9 3.97 -14.96 -12.30
CA TRP A 9 3.29 -14.15 -11.29
C TRP A 9 1.88 -13.82 -11.80
N SER A 10 1.02 -14.83 -11.96
CA SER A 10 -0.39 -14.65 -12.28
C SER A 10 -1.20 -14.81 -10.99
N SER A 11 -1.91 -13.75 -10.60
CA SER A 11 -2.95 -13.87 -9.57
C SER A 11 -4.24 -14.31 -10.25
N LEU A 12 -4.92 -15.31 -9.68
CA LEU A 12 -6.29 -15.62 -10.07
C LEU A 12 -7.17 -14.39 -9.81
N ILE A 13 -8.01 -14.05 -10.78
CA ILE A 13 -8.97 -12.96 -10.62
C ILE A 13 -10.02 -13.39 -9.60
N VAL A 14 -10.17 -12.60 -8.53
CA VAL A 14 -11.19 -12.79 -7.51
C VAL A 14 -12.29 -11.73 -7.65
N PRO A 15 -13.54 -12.04 -7.23
CA PRO A 15 -14.62 -11.06 -7.22
C PRO A 15 -14.31 -9.84 -6.34
N SER A 16 -14.86 -8.68 -6.69
CA SER A 16 -14.75 -7.48 -5.86
C SER A 16 -15.57 -7.62 -4.59
N VAL A 17 -14.93 -7.34 -3.45
CA VAL A 17 -15.59 -7.32 -2.14
C VAL A 17 -16.58 -6.15 -2.06
N LEU A 18 -16.25 -4.99 -2.65
CA LEU A 18 -17.15 -3.84 -2.70
C LEU A 18 -18.47 -4.17 -3.42
N GLU A 19 -18.41 -4.80 -4.59
CA GLU A 19 -19.61 -5.19 -5.33
C GLU A 19 -20.41 -6.26 -4.58
N MET A 20 -19.72 -7.25 -4.01
CA MET A 20 -20.36 -8.28 -3.18
C MET A 20 -21.16 -7.64 -2.03
N VAL A 21 -20.58 -6.67 -1.30
CA VAL A 21 -21.25 -5.94 -0.21
C VAL A 21 -22.42 -5.10 -0.71
N LYS A 22 -22.28 -4.40 -1.84
CA LYS A 22 -23.35 -3.57 -2.43
C LYS A 22 -24.57 -4.39 -2.82
N GLU A 23 -24.36 -5.57 -3.39
CA GLU A 23 -25.44 -6.48 -3.79
C GLU A 23 -26.25 -7.02 -2.61
N LYS A 24 -25.73 -6.95 -1.38
CA LYS A 24 -26.39 -7.42 -0.13
C LYS A 24 -26.90 -8.87 -0.21
N ASN A 25 -26.32 -9.68 -1.09
CA ASN A 25 -26.80 -11.01 -1.42
C ASN A 25 -26.27 -12.13 -0.49
N PHE A 26 -25.56 -11.79 0.58
CA PHE A 26 -25.04 -12.78 1.54
C PHE A 26 -25.44 -12.44 2.97
N THR A 27 -25.95 -13.45 3.69
CA THR A 27 -26.26 -13.37 5.13
C THR A 27 -25.07 -13.75 6.01
N THR A 28 -24.04 -14.36 5.41
CA THR A 28 -22.83 -14.84 6.06
C THR A 28 -21.62 -14.58 5.17
N VAL A 29 -20.47 -14.29 5.78
CA VAL A 29 -19.21 -14.08 5.07
C VAL A 29 -18.82 -15.36 4.32
N PRO A 30 -18.50 -15.31 3.01
CA PRO A 30 -18.13 -16.50 2.25
C PRO A 30 -16.92 -17.23 2.85
N PRO A 31 -16.85 -18.58 2.76
CA PRO A 31 -15.83 -19.37 3.45
C PRO A 31 -14.37 -19.02 3.10
N ARG A 32 -14.11 -18.47 1.91
CA ARG A 32 -12.77 -18.01 1.51
C ARG A 32 -12.26 -16.80 2.31
N TYR A 33 -13.13 -16.05 2.97
CA TYR A 33 -12.74 -14.88 3.77
C TYR A 33 -12.78 -15.15 5.28
N VAL A 34 -13.16 -16.37 5.69
CA VAL A 34 -13.19 -16.78 7.09
C VAL A 34 -11.84 -17.35 7.47
N LEU A 35 -11.10 -16.65 8.34
CA LEU A 35 -9.85 -17.14 8.92
C LEU A 35 -10.09 -18.40 9.77
N SER A 36 -9.14 -19.33 9.74
CA SER A 36 -9.21 -20.51 10.60
C SER A 36 -8.95 -20.12 12.05
N ASP A 37 -9.42 -20.93 13.01
CA ASP A 37 -9.16 -20.64 14.44
C ASP A 37 -7.66 -20.69 14.80
N GLN A 38 -6.81 -21.28 13.96
CA GLN A 38 -5.35 -21.27 14.11
C GLN A 38 -4.70 -19.97 13.62
N ASP A 39 -5.37 -19.22 12.73
CA ASP A 39 -4.89 -17.94 12.18
C ASP A 39 -5.39 -16.73 12.97
N LYS A 40 -6.26 -16.95 13.97
CA LYS A 40 -6.71 -15.89 14.87
C LYS A 40 -5.57 -15.58 15.85
N THR A 41 -4.87 -14.48 15.62
CA THR A 41 -3.94 -13.91 16.59
C THR A 41 -4.69 -13.69 17.90
N GLU A 42 -4.14 -14.21 19.01
CA GLU A 42 -4.62 -13.86 20.33
C GLU A 42 -4.57 -12.34 20.46
N ASN A 43 -5.70 -11.73 20.78
CA ASN A 43 -5.80 -10.30 21.01
C ASN A 43 -5.09 -10.00 22.33
N ASP A 44 -3.76 -9.91 22.29
CA ASP A 44 -2.94 -9.59 23.44
C ASP A 44 -3.12 -8.10 23.73
N SER A 45 -4.22 -7.78 24.42
CA SER A 45 -4.56 -6.42 24.84
C SER A 45 -3.60 -5.87 25.90
N SER A 46 -2.45 -6.51 26.14
CA SER A 46 -1.50 -6.19 27.20
C SER A 46 -0.25 -5.43 26.74
N LEU A 47 -0.02 -5.27 25.43
CA LEU A 47 1.11 -4.49 24.92
C LEU A 47 0.73 -3.03 24.68
N SER A 48 0.69 -2.23 25.75
CA SER A 48 0.46 -0.78 25.73
C SER A 48 1.69 0.02 25.23
N SER A 49 2.44 -0.52 24.28
CA SER A 49 3.57 0.21 23.71
C SER A 49 3.05 1.08 22.58
N GLU A 50 3.22 2.40 22.68
CA GLU A 50 2.87 3.33 21.62
C GLU A 50 3.87 3.22 20.47
N ILE A 51 3.37 3.18 19.23
CA ILE A 51 4.20 3.11 18.03
C ILE A 51 5.13 4.34 17.99
N PRO A 52 6.46 4.17 17.83
CA PRO A 52 7.39 5.29 17.79
C PRO A 52 7.01 6.30 16.71
N ALA A 53 7.05 7.59 17.04
CA ALA A 53 6.85 8.68 16.09
C ALA A 53 8.17 9.40 15.83
N ILE A 54 8.67 9.40 14.60
CA ILE A 54 9.92 10.05 14.20
C ILE A 54 9.59 11.39 13.55
N ASP A 55 10.22 12.45 14.04
CA ASP A 55 10.02 13.81 13.53
C ASP A 55 11.02 14.13 12.41
N MET A 56 10.51 14.29 11.20
CA MET A 56 11.32 14.54 10.00
C MET A 56 12.01 15.91 10.03
N GLU A 57 11.39 16.94 10.60
CA GLU A 57 12.01 18.27 10.73
C GLU A 57 13.19 18.21 11.70
N ARG A 58 13.04 17.46 12.79
CA ARG A 58 14.13 17.24 13.77
C ARG A 58 15.28 16.42 13.17
N LEU A 59 14.98 15.41 12.36
CA LEU A 59 16.01 14.65 11.61
C LEU A 59 16.82 15.55 10.65
N CYS A 60 16.23 16.63 10.16
CA CYS A 60 16.88 17.57 9.26
C CYS A 60 17.49 18.79 9.99
N SER A 61 17.31 18.89 11.31
CA SER A 61 17.74 20.04 12.12
C SER A 61 19.11 19.80 12.74
N VAL A 62 20.04 20.73 12.54
CA VAL A 62 21.41 20.66 13.10
C VAL A 62 21.44 20.51 14.62
N SER A 63 20.46 21.07 15.34
CA SER A 63 20.46 21.08 16.81
C SER A 63 19.78 19.88 17.46
N ALA A 64 18.94 19.16 16.72
CA ALA A 64 18.12 18.06 17.25
C ALA A 64 18.38 16.71 16.57
N MET A 65 19.15 16.70 15.47
CA MET A 65 19.40 15.53 14.63
C MET A 65 19.89 14.33 15.43
N ASP A 66 20.90 14.49 16.30
CA ASP A 66 21.49 13.35 17.02
C ASP A 66 20.46 12.61 17.89
N SER A 67 19.63 13.36 18.63
CA SER A 67 18.56 12.78 19.46
C SER A 67 17.47 12.08 18.65
N GLU A 68 17.16 12.60 17.47
CA GLU A 68 16.12 12.03 16.60
C GLU A 68 16.65 10.83 15.79
N LEU A 69 17.94 10.82 15.46
CA LEU A 69 18.64 9.70 14.85
C LEU A 69 18.72 8.50 15.80
N GLU A 70 19.03 8.72 17.08
CA GLU A 70 19.00 7.66 18.10
C GLU A 70 17.59 7.05 18.22
N LYS A 71 16.56 7.90 18.21
CA LYS A 71 15.16 7.45 18.22
C LYS A 71 14.80 6.65 16.97
N LEU A 72 15.27 7.07 15.80
CA LEU A 72 15.08 6.35 14.53
C LEU A 72 15.76 4.98 14.57
N ASP A 73 16.99 4.90 15.05
CA ASP A 73 17.74 3.64 15.17
C ASP A 73 17.01 2.64 16.09
N LEU A 74 16.61 3.09 17.29
CA LEU A 74 15.83 2.27 18.22
C LEU A 74 14.50 1.82 17.62
N ALA A 75 13.78 2.70 16.92
CA ALA A 75 12.55 2.32 16.24
C ALA A 75 12.79 1.27 15.14
N CYS A 76 13.90 1.37 14.39
CA CYS A 76 14.26 0.36 13.41
C CYS A 76 14.63 -0.99 14.03
N GLN A 77 15.35 -0.99 15.15
CA GLN A 77 15.83 -2.22 15.82
C GLN A 77 14.73 -2.92 16.63
N ASP A 78 13.99 -2.16 17.45
CA ASP A 78 13.06 -2.72 18.42
C ASP A 78 11.68 -2.98 17.81
N TRP A 79 11.26 -2.16 16.84
CA TRP A 79 9.92 -2.22 16.25
C TRP A 79 9.91 -2.70 14.81
N GLY A 80 10.87 -2.26 14.00
CA GLY A 80 10.85 -2.46 12.54
C GLY A 80 9.80 -1.62 11.81
N PHE A 81 9.05 -0.77 12.52
CA PHE A 81 8.11 0.21 11.96
C PHE A 81 7.93 1.42 12.89
N PHE A 82 7.52 2.54 12.33
CA PHE A 82 7.29 3.79 13.05
C PHE A 82 6.36 4.71 12.26
N GLN A 83 5.79 5.71 12.93
CA GLN A 83 5.09 6.83 12.32
C GLN A 83 6.10 7.91 11.96
N LEU A 84 5.96 8.54 10.80
CA LEU A 84 6.75 9.72 10.44
C LEU A 84 5.87 10.95 10.56
N ILE A 85 6.27 11.94 11.36
CA ILE A 85 5.55 13.21 11.56
C ILE A 85 6.39 14.38 11.02
N ASN A 86 5.73 15.53 10.79
CA ASN A 86 6.36 16.73 10.23
C ASN A 86 7.13 16.44 8.92
N HIS A 87 6.64 15.48 8.12
CA HIS A 87 7.31 14.99 6.91
C HIS A 87 7.29 15.97 5.73
N GLY A 88 6.67 17.14 5.88
CA GLY A 88 6.66 18.21 4.88
C GLY A 88 5.69 18.02 3.71
N ILE A 89 4.79 17.03 3.76
CA ILE A 89 3.66 16.96 2.82
C ILE A 89 2.53 17.77 3.44
N GLU A 90 1.98 18.70 2.67
CA GLU A 90 0.88 19.54 3.11
C GLU A 90 -0.36 18.69 3.45
N SER A 91 -1.01 18.99 4.57
CA SER A 91 -2.22 18.26 4.99
C SER A 91 -3.35 18.37 3.96
N SER A 92 -3.55 19.56 3.37
CA SER A 92 -4.60 19.76 2.36
C SER A 92 -4.39 18.90 1.10
N PHE A 93 -3.12 18.60 0.76
CA PHE A 93 -2.79 17.69 -0.32
C PHE A 93 -3.09 16.24 0.05
N LEU A 94 -2.85 15.83 1.30
CA LEU A 94 -3.24 14.50 1.79
C LEU A 94 -4.76 14.33 1.82
N ASP A 95 -5.51 15.36 2.23
CA ASP A 95 -6.98 15.36 2.18
C ASP A 95 -7.49 15.19 0.74
N LYS A 96 -6.84 15.87 -0.22
CA LYS A 96 -7.11 15.69 -1.65
C LYS A 96 -6.80 14.27 -2.11
N LEU A 97 -5.64 13.73 -1.73
CA LEU A 97 -5.26 12.36 -2.08
C LEU A 97 -6.29 11.34 -1.58
N GLU A 98 -6.72 11.48 -0.33
CA GLU A 98 -7.76 10.63 0.26
C GLU A 98 -9.07 10.72 -0.53
N THR A 99 -9.50 11.95 -0.86
CA THR A 99 -10.71 12.19 -1.66
C THR A 99 -10.61 11.55 -3.05
N GLU A 100 -9.48 11.71 -3.75
CA GLU A 100 -9.29 11.15 -5.09
C GLU A 100 -9.25 9.61 -5.07
N VAL A 101 -8.67 9.01 -4.03
CA VAL A 101 -8.71 7.55 -3.82
C VAL A 101 -10.14 7.09 -3.57
N GLN A 102 -10.87 7.78 -2.70
CA GLN A 102 -12.27 7.47 -2.40
C GLN A 102 -13.14 7.55 -3.66
N ASP A 103 -12.99 8.63 -4.44
CA ASP A 103 -13.70 8.83 -5.70
C ASP A 103 -13.37 7.75 -6.72
N PHE A 104 -12.09 7.34 -6.81
CA PHE A 104 -11.66 6.23 -7.64
C PHE A 104 -12.38 4.91 -7.30
N PHE A 105 -12.45 4.54 -6.01
CA PHE A 105 -13.12 3.30 -5.59
C PHE A 105 -14.65 3.38 -5.72
N ASN A 106 -15.21 4.60 -5.69
CA ASN A 106 -16.62 4.88 -5.92
C ASN A 106 -17.02 4.85 -7.41
N LEU A 107 -16.07 4.83 -8.34
CA LEU A 107 -16.38 4.68 -9.77
C LEU A 107 -17.20 3.41 -10.05
N PRO A 108 -18.04 3.42 -11.12
CA PRO A 108 -18.71 2.22 -11.58
C PRO A 108 -17.74 1.09 -11.84
N MET A 109 -18.21 -0.15 -11.64
CA MET A 109 -17.36 -1.32 -11.78
C MET A 109 -16.81 -1.46 -13.21
N GLU A 110 -17.59 -1.04 -14.20
CA GLU A 110 -17.20 -1.02 -15.61
C GLU A 110 -15.99 -0.09 -15.87
N GLU A 111 -15.88 1.02 -15.13
CA GLU A 111 -14.73 1.92 -15.21
C GLU A 111 -13.50 1.32 -14.53
N LYS A 112 -13.68 0.71 -13.35
CA LYS A 112 -12.60 0.03 -12.61
C LYS A 112 -12.07 -1.20 -13.36
N GLN A 113 -12.93 -1.93 -14.06
CA GLN A 113 -12.57 -3.06 -14.92
C GLN A 113 -11.65 -2.68 -16.08
N LYS A 114 -11.67 -1.43 -16.54
CA LYS A 114 -10.71 -0.97 -17.56
C LYS A 114 -9.27 -0.97 -17.06
N LEU A 115 -9.09 -0.98 -15.73
CA LEU A 115 -7.83 -0.97 -15.01
C LEU A 115 -7.52 -2.31 -14.33
N TRP A 116 -8.29 -3.37 -14.62
CA TRP A 116 -8.09 -4.69 -14.03
C TRP A 116 -6.69 -5.25 -14.31
N GLN A 117 -6.16 -6.02 -13.35
CA GLN A 117 -4.94 -6.79 -13.55
C GLN A 117 -5.04 -7.68 -14.79
N ARG A 118 -3.95 -7.77 -15.55
CA ARG A 118 -3.85 -8.67 -16.71
C ARG A 118 -3.18 -9.97 -16.30
N SER A 119 -3.43 -11.03 -17.06
CA SER A 119 -2.76 -12.32 -16.82
C SER A 119 -1.23 -12.14 -16.87
N GLY A 120 -0.55 -12.58 -15.81
CA GLY A 120 0.90 -12.42 -15.63
C GLY A 120 1.33 -11.04 -15.12
N GLU A 121 0.39 -10.15 -14.77
CA GLU A 121 0.67 -8.86 -14.13
C GLU A 121 0.01 -8.79 -12.74
N PHE A 122 0.67 -8.12 -11.79
CA PHE A 122 0.15 -7.87 -10.44
C PHE A 122 -0.36 -6.42 -10.26
N GLU A 123 -0.11 -5.56 -11.25
CA GLU A 123 -0.54 -4.16 -11.25
C GLU A 123 -1.94 -4.01 -11.84
N GLY A 124 -2.71 -3.07 -11.31
CA GLY A 124 -4.10 -2.84 -11.67
C GLY A 124 -5.05 -3.10 -10.51
N PHE A 125 -6.34 -3.12 -10.83
CA PHE A 125 -7.42 -3.40 -9.89
C PHE A 125 -7.57 -4.91 -9.71
N GLY A 126 -7.52 -5.37 -8.47
CA GLY A 126 -7.55 -6.79 -8.10
C GLY A 126 -6.65 -7.10 -6.90
N GLN A 127 -6.92 -8.21 -6.21
CA GLN A 127 -6.05 -8.71 -5.15
C GLN A 127 -4.80 -9.36 -5.74
N VAL A 128 -3.69 -9.33 -5.00
CA VAL A 128 -2.41 -9.92 -5.44
C VAL A 128 -2.09 -11.23 -4.76
N ASN A 129 -1.26 -12.03 -5.43
CA ASN A 129 -0.74 -13.31 -4.96
C ASN A 129 -1.85 -14.34 -4.66
N ILE A 130 -2.90 -14.34 -5.48
CA ILE A 130 -3.93 -15.39 -5.43
C ILE A 130 -3.46 -16.58 -6.26
N VAL A 131 -2.98 -17.62 -5.58
CA VAL A 131 -2.31 -18.79 -6.20
C VAL A 131 -3.19 -20.04 -6.24
N SER A 132 -4.30 -20.09 -5.51
CA SER A 132 -5.24 -21.21 -5.53
C SER A 132 -6.69 -20.80 -5.27
N GLU A 133 -7.64 -21.69 -5.62
CA GLU A 133 -9.07 -21.51 -5.32
C GLU A 133 -9.40 -21.72 -3.83
N ASP A 134 -8.56 -22.46 -3.10
CA ASP A 134 -8.72 -22.73 -1.67
C ASP A 134 -8.08 -21.68 -0.77
N GLN A 135 -7.28 -20.77 -1.35
CA GLN A 135 -6.60 -19.71 -0.61
C GLN A 135 -7.60 -18.79 0.09
N LYS A 136 -7.27 -18.44 1.34
CA LYS A 136 -7.96 -17.43 2.12
C LYS A 136 -7.68 -16.04 1.56
N LEU A 137 -8.73 -15.24 1.43
CA LEU A 137 -8.70 -13.93 0.79
C LEU A 137 -8.90 -12.84 1.85
N ASP A 138 -8.27 -11.69 1.62
CA ASP A 138 -8.50 -10.50 2.41
C ASP A 138 -9.87 -9.91 2.11
N TRP A 139 -10.51 -9.35 3.13
CA TRP A 139 -11.79 -8.65 2.96
C TRP A 139 -11.57 -7.22 2.46
N GLY A 140 -11.10 -7.08 1.23
CA GLY A 140 -10.86 -5.79 0.61
C GLY A 140 -10.56 -5.87 -0.89
N ASP A 141 -10.75 -4.75 -1.56
CA ASP A 141 -10.31 -4.56 -2.95
C ASP A 141 -9.01 -3.75 -2.96
N MET A 142 -8.11 -4.07 -3.90
CA MET A 142 -6.82 -3.41 -4.03
C MET A 142 -6.65 -2.80 -5.42
N PHE A 143 -5.87 -1.73 -5.48
CA PHE A 143 -5.38 -1.15 -6.71
C PHE A 143 -3.88 -0.90 -6.59
N ILE A 144 -3.07 -1.57 -7.42
CA ILE A 144 -1.62 -1.54 -7.30
C ILE A 144 -1.01 -0.88 -8.53
N LEU A 145 -0.11 0.07 -8.31
CA LEU A 145 0.63 0.77 -9.36
C LEU A 145 2.10 0.92 -9.02
N THR A 146 2.97 0.58 -9.97
CA THR A 146 4.36 1.03 -9.96
C THR A 146 4.41 2.51 -10.33
N THR A 147 4.81 3.37 -9.39
CA THR A 147 4.90 4.82 -9.63
C THR A 147 6.32 5.31 -9.93
N GLN A 148 7.36 4.56 -9.55
CA GLN A 148 8.77 4.87 -9.77
C GLN A 148 9.56 3.61 -10.20
N PRO A 149 10.62 3.76 -11.02
CA PRO A 149 10.90 4.94 -11.85
C PRO A 149 9.86 5.10 -12.97
N ILE A 150 9.74 6.30 -13.56
CA ILE A 150 8.73 6.61 -14.59
C ILE A 150 8.75 5.59 -15.75
N ARG A 151 9.94 5.13 -16.17
CA ARG A 151 10.11 4.12 -17.23
C ARG A 151 9.47 2.76 -16.94
N SER A 152 9.22 2.44 -15.67
CA SER A 152 8.59 1.19 -15.25
C SER A 152 7.07 1.29 -15.16
N ARG A 153 6.49 2.49 -15.34
CA ARG A 153 5.04 2.70 -15.30
C ARG A 153 4.38 2.01 -16.49
N LYS A 154 3.34 1.22 -16.21
CA LYS A 154 2.53 0.58 -17.24
C LYS A 154 1.67 1.62 -17.95
N SER A 155 2.04 1.95 -19.19
CA SER A 155 1.33 2.95 -20.00
C SER A 155 -0.17 2.66 -20.12
N HIS A 156 -0.57 1.38 -20.18
CA HIS A 156 -1.97 0.98 -20.35
C HIS A 156 -2.83 1.19 -19.09
N LEU A 157 -2.22 1.27 -17.90
CA LEU A 157 -2.89 1.64 -16.65
C LEU A 157 -2.91 3.16 -16.53
N PHE A 158 -1.73 3.78 -16.61
CA PHE A 158 -1.60 5.22 -16.45
C PHE A 158 -2.47 5.98 -17.43
N SER A 159 -2.56 5.60 -18.71
CA SER A 159 -3.37 6.31 -19.72
C SER A 159 -4.87 6.30 -19.43
N LYS A 160 -5.35 5.34 -18.64
CA LYS A 160 -6.77 5.15 -18.30
C LYS A 160 -7.16 5.71 -16.94
N LEU A 161 -6.20 6.14 -16.11
CA LEU A 161 -6.50 6.80 -14.85
C LEU A 161 -7.24 8.11 -15.10
N PRO A 162 -8.24 8.46 -14.26
CA PRO A 162 -8.81 9.80 -14.23
C PRO A 162 -7.69 10.86 -14.15
N PRO A 163 -7.75 11.95 -14.93
CA PRO A 163 -6.65 12.91 -15.00
C PRO A 163 -6.25 13.51 -13.65
N SER A 164 -7.23 13.93 -12.82
CA SER A 164 -6.97 14.51 -11.50
C SER A 164 -6.32 13.49 -10.54
N PHE A 165 -6.81 12.25 -10.54
CA PHE A 165 -6.24 11.18 -9.74
C PHE A 165 -4.80 10.85 -10.17
N ARG A 166 -4.54 10.79 -11.49
CA ARG A 166 -3.19 10.56 -12.04
C ARG A 166 -2.22 11.64 -11.56
N GLU A 167 -2.56 12.91 -11.73
CA GLU A 167 -1.71 14.03 -11.32
C GLU A 167 -1.42 14.01 -9.81
N THR A 168 -2.44 13.68 -9.02
CA THR A 168 -2.34 13.57 -7.57
C THR A 168 -1.39 12.44 -7.16
N ILE A 169 -1.53 11.23 -7.75
CA ILE A 169 -0.62 10.10 -7.50
C ILE A 169 0.80 10.38 -7.97
N GLU A 170 0.98 11.08 -9.11
CA GLU A 170 2.30 11.45 -9.61
C GLU A 170 3.01 12.44 -8.69
N THR A 171 2.28 13.42 -8.17
CA THR A 171 2.78 14.40 -7.19
C THR A 171 3.15 13.71 -5.89
N TYR A 172 2.23 12.89 -5.36
CA TYR A 172 2.46 12.13 -4.13
C TYR A 172 3.67 11.20 -4.25
N SER A 173 3.79 10.48 -5.36
CA SER A 173 4.95 9.61 -5.67
C SER A 173 6.28 10.38 -5.62
N SER A 174 6.31 11.60 -6.15
CA SER A 174 7.50 12.45 -6.12
C SER A 174 7.87 12.88 -4.69
N GLN A 175 6.88 13.31 -3.91
CA GLN A 175 7.06 13.72 -2.51
C GLN A 175 7.53 12.56 -1.63
N VAL A 176 6.87 11.41 -1.71
CA VAL A 176 7.25 10.19 -0.98
C VAL A 176 8.65 9.74 -1.36
N LYS A 177 9.02 9.78 -2.64
CA LYS A 177 10.38 9.48 -3.09
C LYS A 177 11.42 10.41 -2.46
N SER A 178 11.11 11.70 -2.33
CA SER A 178 12.00 12.66 -1.69
C SER A 178 12.19 12.34 -0.21
N ILE A 179 11.10 12.07 0.51
CA ILE A 179 11.11 11.67 1.92
C ILE A 179 11.91 10.39 2.11
N ALA A 180 11.62 9.35 1.31
CA ALA A 180 12.31 8.06 1.38
C ALA A 180 13.82 8.20 1.20
N LYS A 181 14.28 9.05 0.27
CA LYS A 181 15.72 9.31 0.08
C LYS A 181 16.38 9.91 1.31
N ILE A 182 15.74 10.89 1.95
CA ILE A 182 16.28 11.52 3.16
C ILE A 182 16.30 10.49 4.30
N LEU A 183 15.20 9.75 4.47
CA LEU A 183 15.09 8.73 5.52
C LEU A 183 16.13 7.62 5.35
N PHE A 184 16.36 7.12 4.13
CA PHE A 184 17.42 6.15 3.86
C PHE A 184 18.82 6.71 4.12
N ALA A 185 19.06 7.98 3.80
CA ALA A 185 20.34 8.61 4.13
C ALA A 185 20.54 8.68 5.65
N LYS A 186 19.49 9.00 6.40
CA LYS A 186 19.52 9.05 7.88
C LYS A 186 19.71 7.68 8.52
N MET A 187 19.01 6.65 8.03
CA MET A 187 19.22 5.27 8.48
C MET A 187 20.65 4.77 8.24
N ALA A 188 21.28 5.20 7.15
CA ALA A 188 22.67 4.85 6.87
C ALA A 188 23.68 5.55 7.80
N GLU A 189 23.29 6.65 8.47
CA GLU A 189 24.11 7.29 9.51
C GLU A 189 24.02 6.54 10.85
N CYS A 190 23.00 5.71 11.06
CA CYS A 190 22.79 4.90 12.26
C CYS A 190 23.59 3.57 12.26
N SER A 191 24.23 3.21 11.14
CA SER A 191 24.90 1.90 10.93
C SER A 191 26.40 1.89 11.23
#